data_AF-A0A7C0VTX0-F1
#
_entry.id   AF-A0A7C0VTX0-F1
#
_cell.length_a   1.000
_cell.length_b   1.000
_cell.length_c   1.000
_cell.angle_alpha   90.00
_cell.angle_beta   90.00
_cell.angle_gamma   90.00
#
_symmetry.space_group_name_H-M   'P 1'
#
loop_
_entity.id
_entity.type
_entity.pdbx_description
1 polymer ?
#
loop_
_entity_poly.entity_id
_entity_poly.type
_entity_poly.pdbx_seq_one_letter_code
_entity_poly.pdbx_strand_id
1 'polypeptide(L)'
;MRAYKEVGMVICFHSAPRRAGLTLVELLVALAIAVIVTTIAVPSFRWLILDARLSTAVNGLVHDLALARSNAVTRGRSVVLCPSADGVRCLATPEWHRGWIVFVDSNRDRDRDPEESRLRVHGPLAHGISAISSRA
;
A
#
# COMPACT_ATOMS: atom_id res chain seq x y z
N MET A 1 -69.24 -44.08 -18.01
CA MET A 1 -69.50 -44.69 -16.68
C MET A 1 -68.70 -45.97 -16.53
N ARG A 2 -67.56 -45.92 -15.83
CA ARG A 2 -66.96 -47.02 -15.06
C ARG A 2 -65.85 -46.43 -14.20
N ALA A 3 -66.12 -46.39 -12.90
CA ALA A 3 -65.21 -45.97 -11.84
C ALA A 3 -64.88 -47.22 -11.03
N TYR A 4 -63.59 -47.55 -10.81
CA TYR A 4 -62.99 -48.02 -9.55
C TYR A 4 -61.56 -48.56 -9.77
N LYS A 5 -60.66 -48.26 -8.80
CA LYS A 5 -59.58 -49.15 -8.29
C LYS A 5 -58.38 -49.42 -9.24
N GLU A 6 -57.14 -49.07 -8.95
CA GLU A 6 -56.33 -49.47 -7.79
C GLU A 6 -55.12 -48.51 -7.67
N VAL A 7 -54.99 -47.86 -6.52
CA VAL A 7 -53.76 -47.66 -5.74
C VAL A 7 -52.44 -47.99 -6.45
N GLY A 8 -51.87 -46.99 -7.12
CA GLY A 8 -50.46 -46.97 -7.51
C GLY A 8 -49.80 -45.82 -6.80
N MET A 9 -49.41 -46.05 -5.55
CA MET A 9 -48.48 -45.22 -4.78
C MET A 9 -47.21 -45.06 -5.63
N VAL A 10 -47.16 -44.03 -6.47
CA VAL A 10 -45.92 -43.55 -7.05
C VAL A 10 -45.11 -43.08 -5.86
N ILE A 11 -44.24 -43.96 -5.37
CA ILE A 11 -43.21 -43.63 -4.42
C ILE A 11 -42.40 -42.53 -5.11
N CYS A 12 -42.68 -41.27 -4.80
CA CYS A 12 -41.67 -40.23 -4.90
C CYS A 12 -40.54 -40.72 -4.00
N PHE A 13 -39.53 -41.37 -4.58
CA PHE A 13 -38.25 -41.56 -3.91
C PHE A 13 -37.72 -40.15 -3.66
N HIS A 14 -38.09 -39.60 -2.50
CA HIS A 14 -37.48 -38.41 -1.97
C HIS A 14 -36.05 -38.82 -1.61
N SER A 15 -35.15 -38.69 -2.58
CA SER A 15 -33.71 -38.79 -2.38
C SER A 15 -33.31 -37.71 -1.40
N ALA A 16 -33.33 -38.01 -0.10
CA ALA A 16 -32.79 -37.11 0.91
C ALA A 16 -31.31 -36.87 0.55
N PRO A 17 -30.86 -35.61 0.41
CA PRO A 17 -29.46 -35.35 0.14
C PRO A 17 -28.64 -35.94 1.28
N ARG A 18 -27.75 -36.88 0.97
CA ARG A 18 -26.74 -37.35 1.91
C ARG A 18 -25.94 -36.11 2.33
N ARG A 19 -26.02 -35.72 3.59
CA ARG A 19 -25.14 -34.70 4.17
C ARG A 19 -23.72 -35.24 4.04
N ALA A 20 -22.97 -34.74 3.05
CA ALA A 20 -21.55 -35.01 2.95
C ALA A 20 -20.86 -34.28 4.12
N GLY A 21 -20.50 -35.03 5.16
CA GLY A 21 -19.71 -34.53 6.27
C GLY A 21 -18.23 -34.80 6.02
N LEU A 22 -17.37 -33.85 6.34
CA LEU A 22 -15.93 -34.07 6.39
C LEU A 22 -15.60 -35.02 7.54
N THR A 23 -14.65 -35.92 7.33
CA THR A 23 -14.16 -36.77 8.43
C THR A 23 -13.25 -35.97 9.35
N LEU A 24 -13.15 -36.37 10.63
CA LEU A 24 -12.23 -35.73 11.58
C LEU A 24 -10.78 -35.78 11.08
N VAL A 25 -10.38 -36.89 10.46
CA VAL A 25 -9.03 -37.06 9.91
C VAL A 25 -8.78 -36.12 8.72
N GLU A 26 -9.76 -35.95 7.83
CA GLU A 26 -9.67 -35.03 6.70
C GLU A 26 -9.48 -33.58 7.14
N LEU A 27 -10.20 -33.15 8.18
CA LEU A 27 -10.05 -31.81 8.74
C LEU A 27 -8.67 -31.62 9.39
N LEU A 28 -8.15 -32.63 10.10
CA LEU A 28 -6.81 -32.57 10.68
C LEU A 28 -5.71 -32.50 9.60
N VAL A 29 -5.84 -33.27 8.52
CA VAL A 29 -4.89 -33.22 7.39
C VAL A 29 -4.97 -31.87 6.68
N ALA A 30 -6.17 -31.35 6.41
CA ALA A 30 -6.34 -30.03 5.81
C ALA A 30 -5.73 -28.92 6.67
N LEU A 31 -5.92 -28.97 7.98
CA LEU A 31 -5.32 -28.04 8.93
C LEU A 31 -3.79 -28.15 8.94
N ALA A 32 -3.24 -29.37 8.94
CA ALA A 32 -1.79 -29.59 8.89
C ALA A 32 -1.17 -28.96 7.63
N ILE A 33 -1.79 -29.15 6.46
CA ILE A 33 -1.36 -28.52 5.21
C ILE A 33 -1.48 -27.00 5.29
N ALA A 34 -2.59 -26.46 5.81
CA ALA A 34 -2.79 -25.03 5.96
C ALA A 34 -1.73 -24.38 6.86
N VAL A 35 -1.33 -25.04 7.95
CA VAL A 35 -0.24 -24.58 8.82
C VAL A 35 1.08 -24.56 8.07
N ILE A 36 1.43 -25.63 7.34
CA ILE A 36 2.67 -25.69 6.55
C ILE A 36 2.70 -24.53 5.54
N VAL A 37 1.62 -24.32 4.79
CA VAL A 37 1.55 -23.24 3.78
C VAL A 37 1.67 -21.85 4.43
N THR A 38 0.93 -21.59 5.50
CA THR A 38 0.92 -20.27 6.16
C THR A 38 2.26 -19.92 6.78
N THR A 39 3.01 -20.89 7.32
CA THR A 39 4.35 -20.64 7.88
C THR A 39 5.35 -20.11 6.85
N ILE A 40 5.18 -20.45 5.57
CA ILE A 40 6.04 -19.97 4.46
C ILE A 40 5.45 -18.71 3.81
N ALA A 41 4.13 -18.67 3.63
CA ALA A 41 3.44 -17.57 2.97
C ALA A 41 3.55 -16.25 3.75
N VAL A 42 3.30 -16.27 5.06
CA VAL A 42 3.29 -15.05 5.90
C VAL A 42 4.62 -14.28 5.86
N PRO A 43 5.81 -14.88 6.12
CA PRO A 43 7.06 -14.14 6.05
C PRO A 43 7.36 -13.63 4.63
N SER A 44 7.00 -14.38 3.59
CA SER A 44 7.19 -13.97 2.19
C SER A 44 6.38 -12.71 1.83
N PHE A 45 5.13 -12.63 2.28
CA PHE A 45 4.31 -11.43 2.11
C PHE A 45 4.89 -10.20 2.82
N ARG A 46 5.53 -10.37 3.99
CA ARG A 46 6.17 -9.25 4.70
C ARG A 46 7.29 -8.62 3.87
N TRP A 47 8.12 -9.45 3.22
CA TRP A 47 9.19 -8.97 2.34
C TRP A 47 8.66 -8.20 1.14
N LEU A 48 7.62 -8.71 0.47
CA LEU A 48 6.98 -8.02 -0.66
C LEU A 48 6.41 -6.66 -0.25
N ILE A 49 5.78 -6.55 0.92
CA ILE A 49 5.24 -5.29 1.43
C ILE A 49 6.37 -4.29 1.73
N LEU A 50 7.48 -4.75 2.33
CA LEU A 50 8.63 -3.90 2.63
C LEU A 50 9.28 -3.35 1.34
N ASP A 51 9.47 -4.20 0.35
CA ASP A 51 10.02 -3.81 -0.95
C ASP A 51 9.11 -2.80 -1.67
N ALA A 52 7.80 -3.05 -1.70
CA ALA A 52 6.83 -2.14 -2.28
C ALA A 52 6.84 -0.76 -1.59
N ARG A 53 6.97 -0.72 -0.26
CA ARG A 53 7.08 0.53 0.51
C ARG A 53 8.38 1.27 0.19
N LEU A 54 9.51 0.56 0.07
CA LEU A 54 10.80 1.14 -0.29
C LEU A 54 10.75 1.73 -1.70
N SER A 55 10.24 0.97 -2.66
CA SER A 55 10.06 1.41 -4.05
C SER A 55 9.16 2.65 -4.13
N THR A 56 8.05 2.67 -3.38
CA THR A 56 7.16 3.83 -3.31
C THR A 56 7.87 5.07 -2.74
N ALA A 57 8.66 4.90 -1.68
CA ALA A 57 9.42 5.99 -1.07
C ALA A 57 10.44 6.60 -2.05
N VAL A 58 11.22 5.75 -2.72
CA VAL A 58 12.22 6.18 -3.71
C VAL A 58 11.55 6.84 -4.91
N ASN A 59 10.50 6.22 -5.45
CA ASN A 59 9.78 6.75 -6.60
C ASN A 59 9.10 8.09 -6.29
N GLY A 60 8.55 8.26 -5.07
CA GLY A 60 8.00 9.52 -4.62
C GLY A 60 9.05 10.64 -4.65
N LEU A 61 10.23 10.39 -4.09
CA LEU A 61 11.31 11.36 -4.07
C LEU A 61 11.83 11.69 -5.48
N VAL A 62 12.05 10.67 -6.32
CA VAL A 62 12.50 10.84 -7.71
C VAL A 62 11.48 11.61 -8.53
N HIS A 63 10.20 11.31 -8.37
CA HIS A 63 9.12 12.01 -9.05
C HIS A 63 9.06 13.49 -8.65
N ASP A 64 9.18 13.79 -7.36
CA ASP A 64 9.13 15.17 -6.87
C ASP A 64 10.38 15.96 -7.26
N LEU A 65 11.54 15.31 -7.35
CA LEU A 65 12.76 15.93 -7.90
C LEU A 65 12.61 16.24 -9.40
N ALA A 66 12.02 15.32 -10.17
CA ALA A 66 11.73 15.55 -11.58
C ALA A 66 10.70 16.67 -11.78
N LEU A 67 9.70 16.74 -10.91
CA LEU A 67 8.74 17.85 -10.85
C LEU A 67 9.45 19.18 -10.55
N ALA A 68 10.34 19.22 -9.56
CA ALA A 68 11.09 20.42 -9.22
C ALA A 68 11.95 20.89 -10.40
N ARG A 69 12.69 19.96 -11.03
CA ARG A 69 13.54 20.25 -12.19
C ARG A 69 12.73 20.75 -13.39
N SER A 70 11.61 20.11 -13.73
CA SER A 70 10.77 20.54 -14.85
C SER A 70 10.16 21.91 -14.60
N ASN A 71 9.67 22.19 -13.38
CA ASN A 71 9.19 23.53 -13.03
C ASN A 71 10.30 24.58 -13.13
N ALA A 72 11.51 24.27 -12.66
CA ALA A 72 12.63 25.20 -12.72
C ALA A 72 13.04 25.54 -14.17
N VAL A 73 13.12 24.52 -15.03
CA VAL A 73 13.51 24.69 -16.45
C VAL A 73 12.41 25.39 -17.24
N THR A 74 11.16 24.93 -17.12
CA THR A 74 10.05 25.46 -17.93
C THR A 74 9.62 26.86 -17.51
N ARG A 75 9.70 27.19 -16.21
CA ARG A 75 9.27 28.51 -15.70
C ARG A 75 10.43 29.48 -15.47
N GLY A 76 11.68 29.03 -15.57
CA GLY A 76 12.86 29.85 -15.29
C GLY A 76 12.93 30.35 -13.84
N ARG A 77 12.35 29.59 -12.89
CA ARG A 77 12.33 29.92 -11.46
C ARG A 77 13.22 28.97 -10.67
N SER A 78 13.76 29.42 -9.53
CA SER A 78 14.42 28.51 -8.61
C SER A 78 13.34 27.69 -7.91
N VAL A 79 13.53 26.37 -7.85
CA VAL A 79 12.61 25.45 -7.18
C VAL A 79 13.45 24.59 -6.26
N VAL A 80 13.06 24.55 -4.99
CA VAL A 80 13.80 23.85 -3.94
C VAL A 80 12.96 22.66 -3.47
N LEU A 81 13.67 21.58 -3.19
CA LEU A 81 13.14 20.38 -2.56
C LEU A 81 13.94 20.16 -1.28
N CYS A 82 13.27 20.14 -0.13
CA CYS A 82 13.90 20.05 1.19
C CYS A 82 13.10 19.12 2.13
N PRO A 83 13.75 18.48 3.12
CA PRO A 83 13.05 17.69 4.12
C PRO A 83 12.15 18.60 4.96
N SER A 84 10.97 18.12 5.36
CA SER A 84 10.01 18.87 6.17
C SER A 84 9.12 17.92 6.96
N ALA A 85 8.94 18.20 8.25
CA ALA A 85 8.06 17.40 9.11
C ALA A 85 6.63 17.95 9.19
N ASP A 86 6.46 19.26 8.98
CA ASP A 86 5.18 19.97 9.09
C ASP A 86 4.55 20.27 7.71
N GLY A 87 5.31 20.10 6.62
CA GLY A 87 4.87 20.45 5.27
C GLY A 87 4.85 21.97 5.02
N VAL A 88 5.47 22.75 5.90
CA VAL A 88 5.47 24.22 5.86
C VAL A 88 6.88 24.76 5.74
N ARG A 89 7.83 24.27 6.54
CA ARG A 89 9.21 24.78 6.56
C ARG A 89 10.23 23.69 6.25
N CYS A 90 11.39 24.10 5.76
CA CYS A 90 12.50 23.20 5.60
C CYS A 90 13.08 22.82 6.97
N LEU A 91 13.37 21.53 7.16
CA LEU A 91 14.13 21.03 8.29
C LEU A 91 15.62 21.34 8.07
N ALA A 92 16.29 21.79 9.13
CA ALA A 92 17.76 21.90 9.17
C ALA A 92 18.46 20.54 9.30
N THR A 93 17.69 19.48 9.58
CA THR A 93 18.19 18.10 9.69
C THR A 93 18.00 17.34 8.39
N PRO A 94 18.90 16.39 8.04
CA PRO A 94 18.81 15.60 6.82
C PRO A 94 17.74 14.50 6.87
N GLU A 95 16.66 14.64 7.66
CA GLU A 95 15.67 13.59 7.94
C GLU A 95 14.54 13.54 6.90
N TRP A 96 14.84 12.98 5.73
CA TRP A 96 13.88 12.83 4.63
C TRP A 96 12.71 11.88 4.93
N HIS A 97 12.89 10.96 5.89
CA HIS A 97 11.84 10.04 6.30
C HIS A 97 10.64 10.72 6.97
N ARG A 98 10.81 11.95 7.49
CA ARG A 98 9.69 12.72 8.08
C ARG A 98 8.79 13.39 7.05
N GLY A 99 9.20 13.38 5.78
CA GLY A 99 8.52 14.05 4.68
C GLY A 99 9.40 15.11 4.03
N TRP A 100 8.90 15.70 2.96
CA TRP A 100 9.56 16.77 2.22
C TRP A 100 8.55 17.65 1.51
N ILE A 101 9.01 18.83 1.12
CA ILE A 101 8.22 19.80 0.36
C ILE A 101 8.97 20.23 -0.89
N VAL A 102 8.19 20.62 -1.90
CA VAL A 102 8.68 21.25 -3.13
C VAL A 102 8.00 22.61 -3.27
N PHE A 103 8.79 23.66 -3.42
CA PHE A 103 8.28 25.03 -3.51
C PHE A 103 9.16 25.88 -4.44
N VAL A 104 8.58 26.97 -4.94
CA VAL A 104 9.29 27.97 -5.73
C VAL A 104 10.01 28.90 -4.78
N ASP A 105 11.34 28.89 -4.86
CA ASP A 105 12.24 29.74 -4.09
C ASP A 105 12.49 31.03 -4.89
N SER A 106 11.83 32.10 -4.50
CA SER A 106 11.89 33.38 -5.22
C SER A 106 13.05 34.25 -4.74
N ASN A 107 13.46 34.10 -3.47
CA ASN A 107 14.46 34.94 -2.81
C ASN A 107 15.87 34.28 -2.75
N ARG A 108 15.98 32.98 -3.08
CA ARG A 108 17.18 32.12 -3.09
C ARG A 108 17.77 31.80 -1.71
N ASP A 109 16.97 31.81 -0.65
CA ASP A 109 17.43 31.49 0.71
C ASP A 109 17.32 30.00 1.08
N ARG A 110 16.64 29.20 0.25
CA ARG A 110 16.38 27.76 0.45
C ARG A 110 15.54 27.41 1.67
N ASP A 111 14.86 28.38 2.26
CA ASP A 111 13.75 28.13 3.18
C ASP A 111 12.44 28.54 2.50
N ARG A 112 11.31 28.10 3.06
CA ARG A 112 10.01 28.38 2.46
C ARG A 112 9.33 29.54 3.17
N ASP A 113 9.22 30.66 2.46
CA ASP A 113 8.47 31.82 2.94
C ASP A 113 6.95 31.63 2.77
N PRO A 114 6.11 32.27 3.62
CA PRO A 114 4.65 32.18 3.48
C PRO A 114 4.10 32.65 2.13
N GLU A 115 4.78 33.62 1.50
CA GLU A 115 4.42 34.21 0.21
C GLU A 115 4.84 33.32 -0.98
N GLU A 116 5.72 32.34 -0.74
CA GLU A 116 6.21 31.46 -1.78
C GLU A 116 5.24 30.31 -2.09
N SER A 117 5.14 30.04 -3.40
CA SER A 117 4.25 29.03 -3.95
C SER A 117 4.75 27.63 -3.63
N ARG A 118 4.02 26.92 -2.77
CA ARG A 118 4.22 25.49 -2.51
C ARG A 118 3.63 24.66 -3.64
N LEU A 119 4.47 23.88 -4.31
CA LEU A 119 4.07 23.04 -5.44
C LEU A 119 3.59 21.67 -4.97
N ARG A 120 4.26 21.08 -3.97
CA ARG A 120 3.92 19.76 -3.45
C ARG A 120 4.38 19.56 -2.01
N VAL A 121 3.64 18.73 -1.29
CA VAL A 121 3.99 18.22 0.04
C VAL A 121 3.92 16.72 0.00
N HIS A 122 4.97 16.06 0.49
CA HIS A 122 4.99 14.63 0.71
C HIS A 122 5.02 14.35 2.21
N GLY A 123 4.10 13.50 2.67
CA GLY A 123 4.03 13.10 4.07
C GLY A 123 5.21 12.21 4.50
N PRO A 124 5.25 11.81 5.78
CA PRO A 124 6.28 10.91 6.28
C PRO A 124 6.27 9.57 5.56
N LEU A 125 7.44 8.96 5.44
CA LEU A 125 7.59 7.63 4.88
C LEU A 125 6.95 6.58 5.78
N ALA A 126 6.64 5.42 5.21
CA ALA A 126 6.10 4.31 5.97
C ALA A 126 7.07 3.89 7.10
N HIS A 127 6.49 3.53 8.25
CA HIS A 127 7.25 3.03 9.41
C HIS A 127 8.22 1.90 9.01
N GLY A 128 9.46 2.00 9.48
CA GLY A 128 10.55 1.06 9.17
C GLY A 128 11.45 1.47 8.00
N ILE A 129 11.16 2.58 7.32
CA ILE A 129 12.02 3.14 6.27
C ILE A 129 12.67 4.42 6.81
N SER A 130 14.00 4.46 6.79
CA SER A 130 14.78 5.67 7.10
C SER A 130 15.51 6.14 5.85
N ALA A 131 15.33 7.42 5.52
CA ALA A 131 16.03 8.11 4.46
C ALA A 131 16.69 9.34 5.08
N ILE A 132 18.00 9.46 4.85
CA ILE A 132 18.82 10.59 5.27
C ILE A 132 19.75 11.02 4.14
N SER A 133 20.04 12.31 4.01
CA SER A 133 21.09 12.77 3.08
C SER A 133 22.47 12.60 3.71
N SER A 134 23.45 12.19 2.90
CA SER A 134 24.85 12.02 3.33
C SER A 134 25.59 13.33 3.55
N ARG A 135 25.05 14.44 3.02
CA ARG A 135 25.56 15.79 3.20
C ARG A 135 24.55 16.56 4.04
N ALA A 136 25.00 17.00 5.20
CA ALA A 136 24.35 17.99 6.06
C ALA A 136 24.92 19.37 5.70
#